data_AF-A0A3M1RBI4-F1
#
_entry.id   AF-A0A3M1RBI4-F1
#
_cell.length_a   1.000
_cell.length_b   1.000
_cell.length_c   1.000
_cell.angle_alpha   90.00
_cell.angle_beta   90.00
_cell.angle_gamma   90.00
#
_symmetry.space_group_name_H-M   'P 1'
#
loop_
_entity.id
_entity.type
_entity.pdbx_description
1 polymer ?
#
loop_
_entity_poly.entity_id
_entity_poly.type
_entity_poly.pdbx_seq_one_letter_code
_entity_poly.pdbx_strand_id
1 'polypeptide(L)'
;MPPAPYATRRWLPFRIGSSSTTSMPVRTARMSYGLTSWSWSRVHLHRVYLDTFYIDQYEVTNRLYRRFVEVTGHREPVYWDDSALNGPDWPVVGVSWEDARAYCE
;
A
#
# COMPACT_ATOMS: atom_id res chain seq x y z
N MET A 1 18.15 10.28 13.12
CA MET A 1 18.38 9.67 11.79
C MET A 1 17.67 10.53 10.75
N PRO A 2 18.34 11.02 9.71
CA PRO A 2 17.65 11.67 8.60
C PRO A 2 16.86 10.62 7.79
N PRO A 3 15.67 10.95 7.28
CA PRO A 3 14.89 10.04 6.43
C PRO A 3 15.62 9.78 5.11
N ALA A 4 15.42 8.60 4.55
CA ALA A 4 16.08 8.17 3.33
C ALA A 4 15.78 9.14 2.15
N PRO A 5 16.79 9.49 1.33
CA PRO A 5 16.76 10.61 0.37
C PRO A 5 15.78 10.45 -0.82
N TYR A 6 15.07 9.32 -0.91
CA TYR A 6 14.06 9.05 -1.94
C TYR A 6 12.64 9.49 -1.53
N ALA A 7 12.42 9.85 -0.27
CA ALA A 7 11.13 10.31 0.26
C ALA A 7 10.83 11.80 -0.04
N THR A 8 11.28 12.34 -1.17
CA THR A 8 10.87 13.66 -1.66
C THR A 8 9.51 13.59 -2.36
N ARG A 9 8.49 13.08 -1.68
CA ARG A 9 7.09 13.38 -2.02
C ARG A 9 6.65 14.49 -1.09
N ARG A 10 6.18 15.61 -1.64
CA ARG A 10 5.50 16.65 -0.87
C ARG A 10 4.17 16.04 -0.42
N TRP A 11 4.17 15.45 0.77
CA TRP A 11 3.02 14.79 1.37
C TRP A 11 1.87 15.80 1.51
N LEU A 12 0.88 15.72 0.61
CA LEU A 12 -0.40 16.36 0.83
C LEU A 12 -1.11 15.54 1.92
N PRO A 13 -1.55 16.15 3.03
CA PRO A 13 -2.23 15.41 4.08
C PRO A 13 -3.59 14.95 3.56
N PHE A 14 -3.76 13.66 3.26
CA PHE A 14 -5.08 13.06 3.30
C PHE A 14 -5.38 12.75 4.77
N ARG A 15 -6.16 13.62 5.40
CA ARG A 15 -6.52 13.51 6.82
C ARG A 15 -7.69 12.53 6.94
N ILE A 16 -7.41 11.25 7.22
CA ILE A 16 -8.44 10.35 7.78
C ILE A 16 -8.43 10.59 9.30
N GLY A 17 -9.27 11.53 9.75
CA GLY A 17 -9.37 11.87 11.16
C GLY A 17 -9.71 13.33 11.39
N SER A 18 -10.96 13.72 11.14
CA SER A 18 -11.55 14.80 11.93
C SER A 18 -12.12 14.16 13.19
N SER A 19 -11.67 14.64 14.34
CA SER A 19 -12.23 14.33 15.66
C SER A 19 -13.70 14.75 15.74
N SER A 20 -14.58 13.89 15.26
CA SER A 20 -16.00 13.91 15.55
C SER A 20 -16.51 12.52 15.25
N THR A 21 -16.92 11.81 16.30
CA THR A 21 -17.63 10.54 16.25
C THR A 21 -18.82 10.66 15.29
N THR A 22 -18.62 10.30 14.03
CA THR A 22 -19.71 10.00 13.11
C THR A 22 -19.77 8.49 13.01
N SER A 23 -20.50 7.89 13.97
CA SER A 23 -21.10 6.58 13.77
C SER A 23 -21.98 6.68 12.53
N MET A 24 -21.52 6.19 11.39
CA MET A 24 -22.39 6.02 10.24
C MET A 24 -23.29 4.81 10.52
N PRO A 25 -24.62 4.96 10.69
CA PRO A 25 -25.49 3.80 10.64
C PRO A 25 -25.48 3.30 9.20
N VAL A 26 -24.91 2.12 8.97
CA VAL A 26 -25.07 1.40 7.70
C VAL A 26 -26.56 1.07 7.59
N ARG A 27 -27.31 1.96 6.95
CA ARG A 27 -28.66 1.66 6.48
C ARG A 27 -28.49 0.56 5.44
N THR A 28 -28.93 -0.64 5.78
CA THR A 28 -29.09 -1.78 4.88
C THR A 28 -29.55 -1.32 3.50
N ALA A 29 -28.64 -1.25 2.54
CA ALA A 29 -28.96 -1.27 1.14
C ALA A 29 -28.82 -2.74 0.72
N ARG A 30 -29.96 -3.41 0.56
CA ARG A 30 -30.03 -4.80 0.12
C ARG A 30 -29.65 -4.84 -1.36
N MET A 31 -28.36 -4.97 -1.67
CA MET A 31 -27.91 -5.31 -3.01
C MET A 31 -27.91 -6.83 -3.15
N SER A 32 -28.87 -7.34 -3.91
CA SER A 32 -28.93 -8.74 -4.31
C SER A 32 -27.89 -9.00 -5.40
N TYR A 33 -26.77 -9.61 -5.04
CA TYR A 33 -25.92 -10.29 -6.00
C TYR A 33 -26.12 -11.79 -5.78
N GLY A 34 -26.87 -12.42 -6.66
CA GLY A 34 -27.13 -13.85 -6.62
C GLY A 34 -25.89 -14.62 -7.09
N LEU A 35 -25.17 -15.22 -6.16
CA LEU A 35 -24.39 -16.43 -6.34
C LEU A 35 -24.36 -17.17 -5.00
N THR A 36 -24.99 -18.34 -4.97
CA THR A 36 -25.09 -19.19 -3.78
C THR A 36 -23.76 -19.91 -3.51
N SER A 37 -23.36 -19.89 -2.25
CA SER A 37 -22.38 -20.80 -1.61
C SER A 37 -20.90 -20.60 -1.96
N TRP A 38 -20.17 -19.88 -1.09
CA TRP A 38 -18.94 -20.37 -0.44
C TRP A 38 -18.80 -19.71 0.94
N SER A 39 -18.91 -20.51 2.00
CA SER A 39 -18.55 -20.12 3.37
C SER A 39 -17.10 -20.53 3.62
N TRP A 40 -16.27 -19.60 4.11
CA TRP A 40 -15.43 -19.73 5.33
C TRP A 40 -14.29 -18.71 5.36
N SER A 41 -14.47 -17.64 6.15
CA SER A 41 -13.40 -17.03 6.97
C SER A 41 -14.00 -16.02 7.96
N ARG A 42 -14.13 -16.50 9.20
CA ARG A 42 -14.29 -15.77 10.48
C ARG A 42 -14.32 -14.23 10.39
N VAL A 43 -15.51 -13.66 10.19
CA VAL A 43 -15.71 -12.22 10.39
C VAL A 43 -15.80 -11.96 11.90
N HIS A 44 -14.66 -11.94 12.59
CA HIS A 44 -14.59 -11.42 13.97
C HIS A 44 -14.44 -9.91 13.89
N LEU A 45 -15.57 -9.21 14.00
CA LEU A 45 -15.59 -7.75 14.11
C LEU A 45 -14.95 -7.36 15.44
N HIS A 46 -13.72 -6.86 15.40
CA HIS A 46 -13.03 -6.28 16.54
C HIS A 46 -12.70 -4.83 16.23
N ARG A 47 -12.85 -3.94 17.22
CA ARG A 47 -12.50 -2.53 17.07
C ARG A 47 -11.03 -2.35 17.38
N VAL A 48 -10.34 -1.60 16.51
CA VAL A 48 -8.96 -1.18 16.70
C VAL A 48 -8.93 0.35 16.71
N TYR A 49 -8.18 0.92 17.65
CA TYR A 49 -7.91 2.36 17.71
C TYR A 49 -6.50 2.59 17.18
N LEU A 50 -6.37 3.47 16.19
CA LEU A 50 -5.11 3.85 15.56
C LEU A 50 -4.96 5.36 15.66
N ASP A 51 -3.74 5.82 15.95
CA ASP A 51 -3.38 7.23 15.85
C ASP A 51 -3.32 7.68 14.38
N THR A 52 -3.10 8.97 14.13
CA THR A 52 -2.96 9.46 12.76
C THR A 52 -1.69 8.87 12.12
N PHE A 53 -1.85 8.19 10.99
CA PHE A 53 -0.75 7.62 10.21
C PHE A 53 -0.90 7.99 8.74
N TYR A 54 0.18 7.77 7.98
CA TYR A 54 0.20 7.96 6.53
C TYR A 54 0.23 6.59 5.84
N ILE A 55 -0.48 6.49 4.72
CA ILE A 55 -0.38 5.37 3.78
C ILE A 55 -0.22 5.94 2.38
N ASP A 56 0.58 5.28 1.55
CA ASP A 56 0.74 5.70 0.17
C ASP A 56 -0.58 5.55 -0.59
N GLN A 57 -0.90 6.57 -1.39
CA GLN A 57 -2.10 6.57 -2.23
C GLN A 57 -1.97 5.62 -3.43
N TYR A 58 -0.74 5.41 -3.90
CA TYR A 58 -0.41 4.60 -5.07
C TYR A 58 0.74 3.68 -4.71
N GLU A 59 0.82 2.56 -5.41
CA GLU A 59 1.89 1.60 -5.27
C GLU A 59 3.26 2.21 -5.62
N VAL A 60 4.31 1.62 -5.06
CA VAL A 60 5.69 1.99 -5.37
C VAL A 60 5.97 1.65 -6.84
N THR A 61 6.37 2.66 -7.61
CA THR A 61 6.65 2.47 -9.04
C THR A 61 8.06 1.95 -9.27
N ASN A 62 8.27 1.28 -10.41
CA ASN A 62 9.59 0.82 -10.85
C ASN A 62 10.63 1.94 -10.85
N ARG A 63 10.25 3.16 -11.24
CA ARG A 63 11.15 4.34 -11.20
C ARG A 63 11.63 4.68 -9.79
N LEU A 64 10.76 4.60 -8.79
CA LEU A 64 11.15 4.86 -7.40
C LEU A 64 12.01 3.73 -6.84
N TYR A 65 11.64 2.49 -7.15
CA TYR A 65 12.41 1.33 -6.74
C TYR A 65 13.80 1.29 -7.39
N ARG A 66 13.95 1.77 -8.64
CA ARG A 66 15.25 1.93 -9.32
C ARG A 66 16.19 2.80 -8.52
N ARG A 67 15.69 3.96 -8.08
CA ARG A 67 16.48 4.88 -7.27
C ARG A 67 16.90 4.27 -5.93
N PHE A 68 16.05 3.43 -5.33
CA PHE A 68 16.40 2.69 -4.13
C PHE A 68 17.56 1.72 -4.40
N VAL A 69 17.44 0.86 -5.41
CA VAL A 69 18.47 -0.10 -5.82
C VAL A 69 19.81 0.60 -6.14
N GLU A 70 19.77 1.71 -6.88
CA GLU A 70 20.96 2.49 -7.25
C GLU A 70 21.72 3.05 -6.04
N VAL A 71 20.99 3.47 -4.99
CA VAL A 71 21.58 4.11 -3.80
C VAL A 71 22.05 3.09 -2.77
N THR A 72 21.30 2.00 -2.58
CA THR A 72 21.59 1.00 -1.54
C THR A 72 22.41 -0.17 -2.07
N GLY A 73 22.46 -0.36 -3.39
CA GLY A 73 23.01 -1.57 -4.01
C GLY A 73 22.15 -2.81 -3.74
N HIS A 74 20.86 -2.62 -3.41
CA HIS A 74 19.94 -3.73 -3.11
C HIS A 74 19.74 -4.65 -4.31
N ARG A 75 19.34 -5.89 -4.06
CA ARG A 75 19.10 -6.86 -5.13
C ARG A 75 17.93 -6.42 -6.02
N GLU A 76 18.09 -6.62 -7.33
CA GLU A 76 17.03 -6.38 -8.30
C GLU A 76 15.88 -7.40 -8.17
N PRO A 77 14.61 -6.96 -8.34
CA PRO A 77 13.44 -7.84 -8.31
C PRO A 77 13.45 -8.88 -9.43
N VAL A 78 12.67 -9.95 -9.25
CA VAL A 78 12.66 -11.10 -10.18
C VAL A 78 12.29 -10.72 -11.63
N TYR A 79 11.43 -9.71 -11.82
CA TYR A 79 10.91 -9.32 -13.14
C TYR A 79 11.46 -7.97 -13.64
N TRP A 80 12.64 -7.57 -13.18
CA TRP A 80 13.21 -6.26 -13.46
C TRP A 80 13.50 -6.00 -14.95
N ASP A 81 13.95 -7.03 -15.65
CA ASP A 81 14.28 -6.97 -17.08
C ASP A 81 13.10 -7.32 -17.99
N ASP A 82 11.95 -7.68 -17.42
CA ASP A 82 10.78 -8.03 -18.22
C ASP A 82 10.09 -6.77 -18.76
N SER A 83 10.25 -6.53 -20.06
CA SER A 83 9.62 -5.42 -20.77
C SER A 83 8.09 -5.33 -20.61
N ALA A 84 7.42 -6.45 -20.27
CA ALA A 84 5.98 -6.48 -20.02
C ALA A 84 5.60 -6.04 -18.60
N LEU A 85 6.56 -5.88 -17.69
CA LEU A 85 6.33 -5.58 -16.27
C LEU A 85 7.22 -4.44 -15.72
N ASN A 86 8.19 -3.94 -16.50
CA ASN A 86 9.21 -2.99 -16.04
C ASN A 86 8.97 -1.53 -16.45
N GLY A 87 7.75 -1.18 -16.87
CA GLY A 87 7.38 0.19 -17.19
C GLY A 87 7.66 1.15 -16.03
N PRO A 88 8.23 2.34 -16.26
CA PRO A 88 8.76 3.20 -15.19
C PRO A 88 7.71 3.70 -14.19
N ASP A 89 6.48 3.95 -14.65
CA ASP A 89 5.36 4.38 -13.80
C ASP A 89 4.41 3.23 -13.44
N TRP A 90 4.79 1.98 -13.73
CA TRP A 90 4.06 0.80 -13.31
C TRP A 90 4.50 0.35 -11.91
N PRO A 91 3.63 -0.34 -11.16
CA PRO A 91 3.99 -0.87 -9.86
C PRO A 91 5.14 -1.87 -9.98
N VAL A 92 6.07 -1.83 -9.04
CA VAL A 92 7.12 -2.83 -8.95
C VAL A 92 6.54 -4.18 -8.54
N VAL A 93 6.90 -5.23 -9.28
CA VAL A 93 6.41 -6.60 -9.06
C VAL A 93 7.58 -7.56 -8.88
N GLY A 94 7.35 -8.68 -8.20
CA GLY A 94 8.41 -9.65 -7.90
C GLY A 94 9.34 -9.23 -6.76
N VAL A 95 8.85 -8.37 -5.85
CA VAL A 95 9.50 -8.01 -4.59
C VAL A 95 9.05 -8.94 -3.46
N SER A 96 9.98 -9.39 -2.63
CA SER A 96 9.66 -10.14 -1.42
C SER A 96 9.20 -9.21 -0.28
N TRP A 97 8.67 -9.78 0.80
CA TRP A 97 8.35 -8.99 2.00
C TRP A 97 9.59 -8.34 2.62
N GLU A 98 10.74 -9.03 2.58
CA GLU A 98 12.01 -8.51 3.07
C GLU A 98 12.47 -7.30 2.26
N ASP A 99 12.32 -7.36 0.94
CA ASP A 99 12.62 -6.24 0.04
C ASP A 99 11.70 -5.04 0.29
N ALA A 100 10.41 -5.30 0.48
CA ALA A 100 9.43 -4.26 0.79
C ALA A 100 9.70 -3.59 2.14
N ARG A 101 10.13 -4.36 3.14
CA ARG A 101 10.57 -3.82 4.43
C ARG A 101 11.84 -2.98 4.28
N ALA A 102 12.85 -3.49 3.57
CA ALA A 102 14.11 -2.76 3.34
C ALA A 102 13.89 -1.44 2.60
N TYR A 103 12.91 -1.39 1.69
CA TYR A 103 12.50 -0.15 1.03
C TYR A 103 11.85 0.88 1.97
N CYS A 104 11.27 0.44 3.08
CA CYS A 104 10.60 1.31 4.06
C CYS A 104 11.49 1.76 5.23
N GLU A 105 12.73 1.27 5.31
CA GLU A 105 13.72 1.65 6.34
C GLU A 105 14.52 2.90 5.96
#